data_AF-A0A076H4B9-F1
#
_entry.id   AF-A0A076H4B9-F1
#
_cell.length_a   1.000
_cell.length_b   1.000
_cell.length_c   1.000
_cell.angle_alpha   90.00
_cell.angle_beta   90.00
_cell.angle_gamma   90.00
#
_symmetry.space_group_name_H-M   'P 1'
#
loop_
_entity.id
_entity.type
_entity.pdbx_description
1 polymer ?
#
loop_
_entity_poly.entity_id
_entity_poly.type
_entity_poly.pdbx_seq_one_letter_code
_entity_poly.pdbx_strand_id
1 'polypeptide(L)'
;MRSLRSNLLMAAVAVLPGVFGAGMFGADPLQAVDRKDVLEQMRNSRPSDLQILIEKPDAGGSRIIGIYAVKQGQTDPDIRRYQVWEESPADLNIYYESVSCSRDSPLRVKRTLNATYIHTLNPGGSVNATNREDHLVWWAACVPETAGMDPATLRDKALSLGYSTLIPERQELLPALAP
;
A
#
# COMPACT_ATOMS: atom_id res chain seq x y z
N MET A 1 -25.33 -52.28 18.86
CA MET A 1 -25.94 -53.38 18.11
C MET A 1 -25.41 -53.33 16.68
N ARG A 2 -24.84 -54.46 16.23
CA ARG A 2 -24.66 -54.97 14.84
C ARG A 2 -24.01 -54.04 13.79
N SER A 3 -22.77 -54.30 13.35
CA SER A 3 -22.29 -55.43 12.49
C SER A 3 -22.55 -55.14 11.01
N LEU A 4 -21.51 -54.71 10.28
CA LEU A 4 -20.66 -55.49 9.35
C LEU A 4 -21.18 -55.50 7.91
N ARG A 5 -20.30 -55.14 6.97
CA ARG A 5 -19.88 -56.05 5.90
C ARG A 5 -18.56 -55.57 5.28
N SER A 6 -17.50 -56.30 5.61
CA SER A 6 -16.33 -56.50 4.76
C SER A 6 -16.76 -57.08 3.42
N ASN A 7 -15.97 -56.83 2.37
CA ASN A 7 -15.50 -57.93 1.52
C ASN A 7 -14.07 -57.64 1.05
N LEU A 8 -13.21 -58.56 1.48
CA LEU A 8 -11.84 -58.79 1.07
C LEU A 8 -11.86 -59.45 -0.31
N LEU A 9 -10.96 -59.08 -1.22
CA LEU A 9 -10.46 -60.02 -2.23
C LEU A 9 -9.00 -59.69 -2.52
N MET A 10 -8.17 -60.68 -2.22
CA MET A 10 -6.73 -60.71 -2.43
C MET A 10 -6.38 -61.17 -3.85
N ALA A 11 -5.11 -60.91 -4.18
CA ALA A 11 -4.23 -61.59 -5.13
C ALA A 11 -4.23 -61.07 -6.59
N ALA A 12 -3.09 -60.55 -7.03
CA ALA A 12 -2.03 -61.40 -7.60
C ALA A 12 -0.74 -60.57 -7.85
N VAL A 13 0.39 -61.13 -7.45
CA VAL A 13 1.74 -60.67 -7.78
C VAL A 13 2.05 -61.07 -9.22
N ALA A 14 2.58 -60.15 -10.02
CA ALA A 14 3.34 -60.47 -11.23
C ALA A 14 4.59 -59.59 -11.27
N VAL A 15 5.73 -60.21 -10.98
CA VAL A 15 7.08 -59.67 -11.19
C VAL A 15 7.49 -60.05 -12.60
N LEU A 16 7.86 -59.08 -13.44
CA LEU A 16 8.81 -59.29 -14.54
C LEU A 16 9.79 -58.11 -14.62
N PRO A 17 11.10 -58.38 -14.83
CA PRO A 17 12.17 -57.39 -14.86
C PRO A 17 12.35 -56.84 -16.27
N GLY A 18 12.71 -55.55 -16.41
CA GLY A 18 13.11 -55.05 -17.71
C GLY A 18 13.36 -53.55 -17.80
N VAL A 19 14.63 -53.23 -18.05
CA VAL A 19 15.14 -52.02 -18.69
C VAL A 19 15.42 -50.81 -17.77
N PHE A 20 16.71 -50.72 -17.45
CA PHE A 20 17.43 -49.47 -17.19
C PHE A 20 17.05 -48.40 -18.23
N GLY A 21 16.28 -47.41 -17.79
CA GLY A 21 16.08 -46.14 -18.48
C GLY A 21 16.47 -45.02 -17.55
N ALA A 22 17.78 -44.75 -17.44
CA ALA A 22 18.30 -43.53 -16.88
C ALA A 22 17.87 -42.37 -17.79
N GLY A 23 16.71 -41.78 -17.50
CA GLY A 23 16.20 -40.58 -18.13
C GLY A 23 16.03 -39.53 -17.06
N MET A 24 16.99 -38.61 -17.01
CA MET A 24 17.09 -37.49 -16.10
C MET A 24 15.74 -36.91 -15.69
N PHE A 25 15.47 -36.92 -14.38
CA PHE A 25 14.70 -35.84 -13.77
C PHE A 25 15.49 -34.56 -14.04
N GLY A 26 15.16 -33.87 -15.14
CA GLY A 26 15.56 -32.48 -15.33
C GLY A 26 14.94 -31.71 -14.18
N ALA A 27 15.74 -31.47 -13.13
CA ALA A 27 15.44 -30.40 -12.20
C ALA A 27 15.41 -29.14 -13.05
N ASP A 28 14.23 -28.55 -13.21
CA ASP A 28 14.10 -27.23 -13.82
C ASP A 28 15.12 -26.31 -13.11
N PRO A 29 16.06 -25.71 -13.86
CA PRO A 29 16.95 -24.75 -13.24
C PRO A 29 16.05 -23.65 -12.72
N LEU A 30 16.16 -23.36 -11.41
CA LEU A 30 15.60 -22.17 -10.76
C LEU A 30 15.68 -21.01 -11.75
N GLN A 31 14.56 -20.67 -12.41
CA GLN A 31 14.52 -19.53 -13.30
C GLN A 31 14.84 -18.33 -12.43
N ALA A 32 16.01 -17.73 -12.67
CA ALA A 32 16.38 -16.48 -12.05
C ALA A 32 15.32 -15.46 -12.51
N VAL A 33 14.37 -15.16 -11.63
CA VAL A 33 13.31 -14.20 -11.92
C VAL A 33 13.99 -12.85 -12.14
N ASP A 34 13.91 -12.33 -13.36
CA ASP A 34 14.52 -11.04 -13.69
C ASP A 34 13.82 -9.94 -12.89
N ARG A 35 14.61 -9.05 -12.28
CA ARG A 35 14.06 -7.96 -11.46
C ARG A 35 13.07 -7.10 -12.24
N LYS A 36 13.28 -6.90 -13.55
CA LYS A 36 12.37 -6.13 -14.38
C LYS A 36 11.04 -6.85 -14.55
N ASP A 37 11.05 -8.16 -14.75
CA ASP A 37 9.83 -8.96 -14.86
C ASP A 37 9.03 -8.91 -13.55
N VAL A 38 9.69 -8.98 -12.39
CA VAL A 38 9.02 -8.79 -11.08
C VAL A 38 8.40 -7.41 -10.99
N LEU A 39 9.16 -6.36 -11.33
CA LEU A 39 8.66 -4.99 -11.25
C LEU A 39 7.47 -4.78 -12.16
N GLU A 40 7.53 -5.22 -13.43
CA GLU A 40 6.40 -5.12 -14.36
C GLU A 40 5.18 -5.92 -13.88
N GLN A 41 5.38 -7.13 -13.34
CA GLN A 41 4.29 -7.89 -12.73
C GLN A 41 3.66 -7.11 -11.55
N MET A 42 4.47 -6.49 -10.70
CA MET A 42 3.97 -5.68 -9.60
C MET A 42 3.25 -4.42 -10.10
N ARG A 43 3.74 -3.72 -11.13
CA ARG A 43 3.04 -2.59 -11.77
C ARG A 43 1.68 -3.00 -12.32
N ASN A 44 1.59 -4.19 -12.93
CA ASN A 44 0.33 -4.74 -13.43
C ASN A 44 -0.63 -5.15 -12.31
N SER A 45 -0.15 -5.22 -11.07
CA SER A 45 -0.95 -5.53 -9.88
C SER A 45 -1.45 -4.29 -9.13
N ARG A 46 -1.32 -3.09 -9.71
CA ARG A 46 -1.86 -1.85 -9.12
C ARG A 46 -3.32 -2.06 -8.68
N PRO A 47 -3.66 -1.71 -7.43
CA PRO A 47 -5.02 -1.83 -6.92
C PRO A 47 -6.01 -1.05 -7.80
N SER A 48 -7.20 -1.61 -8.03
CA SER A 48 -8.22 -0.98 -8.86
C SER A 48 -8.80 0.29 -8.24
N ASP A 49 -8.70 0.44 -6.92
CA ASP A 49 -9.08 1.62 -6.15
C ASP A 49 -7.90 2.59 -5.91
N LEU A 50 -6.78 2.40 -6.61
CA LEU A 50 -5.62 3.28 -6.52
C LEU A 50 -5.94 4.68 -7.05
N GLN A 51 -5.86 5.67 -6.15
CA GLN A 51 -5.96 7.08 -6.49
C GLN A 51 -4.56 7.64 -6.68
N ILE A 52 -4.19 7.96 -7.93
CA ILE A 52 -2.90 8.59 -8.26
C ILE A 52 -2.95 10.05 -7.82
N LEU A 53 -1.97 10.46 -7.01
CA LEU A 53 -1.86 11.80 -6.44
C LEU A 53 -0.72 12.61 -7.04
N ILE A 54 0.39 11.92 -7.34
CA ILE A 54 1.56 12.51 -7.99
C ILE A 54 1.96 11.58 -9.12
N GLU A 55 2.11 12.13 -10.31
CA GLU A 55 2.81 11.50 -11.41
C GLU A 55 3.80 12.51 -11.97
N LYS A 56 5.08 12.16 -11.98
CA LYS A 56 6.13 13.03 -12.49
C LYS A 56 7.23 12.25 -13.21
N PRO A 57 7.91 12.86 -14.19
CA PRO A 57 9.09 12.25 -14.80
C PRO A 57 10.19 11.96 -13.77
N ASP A 58 10.88 10.84 -13.95
CA ASP A 58 12.04 10.40 -13.18
C ASP A 58 13.08 9.73 -14.11
N ALA A 59 14.28 9.46 -13.60
CA ALA A 59 15.33 8.81 -14.38
C ALA A 59 14.87 7.40 -14.82
N GLY A 60 14.61 7.23 -16.11
CA GLY A 60 14.21 5.94 -16.71
C GLY A 60 12.70 5.66 -16.71
N GLY A 61 11.84 6.64 -16.41
CA GLY A 61 10.38 6.48 -16.52
C GLY A 61 9.61 7.48 -15.66
N SER A 62 8.42 7.11 -15.20
CA SER A 62 7.60 7.94 -14.30
C SER A 62 7.75 7.47 -12.85
N ARG A 63 7.70 8.43 -11.91
CA ARG A 63 7.43 8.18 -10.50
C ARG A 63 5.96 8.49 -10.21
N ILE A 64 5.28 7.51 -9.61
CA ILE A 64 3.86 7.57 -9.23
C ILE A 64 3.76 7.44 -7.72
N ILE A 65 2.97 8.31 -7.09
CA ILE A 65 2.54 8.16 -5.71
C ILE A 65 1.01 8.21 -5.69
N GLY A 66 0.41 7.22 -5.05
CA GLY A 66 -1.03 7.14 -4.87
C GLY A 66 -1.42 6.51 -3.54
N ILE A 67 -2.71 6.57 -3.20
CA ILE A 67 -3.26 5.87 -2.04
C ILE A 67 -4.39 4.95 -2.43
N TYR A 68 -4.57 3.87 -1.69
CA TYR A 68 -5.64 2.89 -1.90
C TYR A 68 -6.05 2.23 -0.59
N ALA A 69 -7.10 1.41 -0.63
CA ALA A 69 -7.65 0.69 0.51
C ALA A 69 -7.95 1.60 1.72
N VAL A 70 -8.45 2.81 1.45
CA VAL A 70 -8.80 3.80 2.48
C VAL A 70 -9.96 3.27 3.33
N LYS A 71 -9.74 3.16 4.64
CA LYS A 71 -10.70 2.64 5.63
C LYS A 71 -10.77 3.55 6.84
N GLN A 72 -11.95 3.69 7.41
CA GLN A 72 -12.14 4.39 8.68
C GLN A 72 -11.48 3.62 9.84
N GLY A 73 -10.99 4.34 10.85
CA GLY A 73 -10.47 3.77 12.09
C GLY A 73 -11.57 3.03 12.86
N GLN A 74 -11.20 1.92 13.52
CA GLN A 74 -12.17 1.11 14.28
C GLN A 74 -12.69 1.81 15.54
N THR A 75 -11.83 2.61 16.19
CA THR A 75 -12.12 3.22 17.50
C THR A 75 -12.40 4.72 17.40
N ASP A 76 -11.82 5.38 16.41
CA ASP A 76 -11.93 6.81 16.20
C ASP A 76 -12.44 7.08 14.77
N PRO A 77 -13.63 7.71 14.62
CA PRO A 77 -14.22 7.97 13.32
C PRO A 77 -13.49 9.03 12.51
N ASP A 78 -12.61 9.84 13.11
CA ASP A 78 -11.81 10.83 12.40
C ASP A 78 -10.56 10.20 11.76
N ILE A 79 -10.17 9.00 12.18
CA ILE A 79 -8.99 8.34 11.63
C ILE A 79 -9.32 7.67 10.29
N ARG A 80 -8.42 7.83 9.32
CA ARG A 80 -8.38 7.04 8.09
C ARG A 80 -7.07 6.27 8.04
N ARG A 81 -7.15 4.99 7.72
CA ARG A 81 -6.01 4.09 7.47
C ARG A 81 -6.01 3.74 6.00
N TYR A 82 -4.85 3.75 5.37
CA TYR A 82 -4.70 3.51 3.94
C TYR A 82 -3.32 2.94 3.64
N GLN A 83 -3.14 2.51 2.41
CA GLN A 83 -1.83 2.12 1.88
C GLN A 83 -1.37 3.16 0.86
N VAL A 84 -0.10 3.55 0.93
CA VAL A 84 0.56 4.37 -0.08
C VAL A 84 1.24 3.45 -1.08
N TRP A 85 0.92 3.62 -2.36
CA TRP A 85 1.63 3.02 -3.47
C TRP A 85 2.68 4.00 -3.95
N GLU A 86 3.95 3.67 -3.78
CA GLU A 86 5.06 4.47 -4.30
C GLU A 86 5.81 3.65 -5.35
N GLU A 87 5.71 4.09 -6.60
CA GLU A 87 6.30 3.41 -7.73
C GLU A 87 7.29 4.34 -8.44
N SER A 88 8.44 3.78 -8.78
CA SER A 88 9.48 4.41 -9.59
C SER A 88 9.94 3.44 -10.69
N PRO A 89 10.76 3.88 -11.65
CA PRO A 89 11.30 2.98 -12.66
C PRO A 89 12.11 1.81 -12.06
N ALA A 90 12.82 2.06 -10.95
CA ALA A 90 13.74 1.10 -10.33
C ALA A 90 13.14 0.29 -9.19
N ASP A 91 12.03 0.73 -8.60
CA ASP A 91 11.51 0.19 -7.35
C ASP A 91 10.01 0.45 -7.14
N LEU A 92 9.40 -0.37 -6.29
CA LEU A 92 7.99 -0.25 -5.90
C LEU A 92 7.85 -0.58 -4.41
N ASN A 93 7.37 0.39 -3.65
CA ASN A 93 7.19 0.29 -2.21
C ASN A 93 5.71 0.52 -1.83
N ILE A 94 5.27 -0.20 -0.81
CA ILE A 94 3.94 -0.05 -0.24
C ILE A 94 4.09 0.29 1.25
N TYR A 95 3.53 1.42 1.65
CA TYR A 95 3.58 1.88 3.04
C TYR A 95 2.19 1.89 3.67
N TYR A 96 2.12 1.48 4.94
CA TYR A 96 0.89 1.54 5.72
C TYR A 96 0.89 2.81 6.57
N GLU A 97 -0.09 3.67 6.34
CA GLU A 97 -0.16 4.99 6.95
C GLU A 97 -1.55 5.31 7.48
N SER A 98 -1.65 6.42 8.19
CA SER A 98 -2.92 6.93 8.68
C SER A 98 -2.94 8.45 8.74
N VAL A 99 -4.13 9.02 8.57
CA VAL A 99 -4.40 10.45 8.82
C VAL A 99 -5.50 10.60 9.86
N SER A 100 -5.51 11.77 10.52
CA SER A 100 -6.66 12.28 11.26
C SER A 100 -7.37 13.33 10.43
N CYS A 101 -8.67 13.14 10.22
CA CYS A 101 -9.56 14.10 9.56
C CYS A 101 -10.15 15.13 10.54
N SER A 102 -9.74 15.09 11.82
CA SER A 102 -10.19 16.03 12.85
C SER A 102 -10.00 17.49 12.41
N ARG A 103 -10.98 18.33 12.73
CA ARG A 103 -10.94 19.77 12.45
C ARG A 103 -9.94 20.52 13.32
N ASP A 104 -9.69 20.02 14.52
CA ASP A 104 -8.84 20.66 15.52
C ASP A 104 -7.41 20.13 15.47
N SER A 105 -7.23 18.86 15.08
CA SER A 105 -5.92 18.21 15.01
C SER A 105 -5.78 17.30 13.77
N PRO A 106 -5.79 17.88 12.55
CA PRO A 106 -5.51 17.14 11.34
C PRO A 106 -4.02 16.79 11.26
N LEU A 107 -3.73 15.53 11.00
CA LEU A 107 -2.35 15.03 10.93
C LEU A 107 -2.21 13.86 9.96
N ARG A 108 -0.97 13.57 9.54
CA ARG A 108 -0.56 12.35 8.83
C ARG A 108 0.52 11.66 9.64
N VAL A 109 0.43 10.34 9.74
CA VAL A 109 1.41 9.48 10.41
C VAL A 109 2.05 8.57 9.37
N LYS A 110 3.36 8.73 9.18
CA LYS A 110 4.19 7.89 8.30
C LYS A 110 5.07 7.00 9.19
N ARG A 111 5.03 5.68 8.99
CA ARG A 111 5.86 4.74 9.73
C ARG A 111 6.91 4.14 8.82
N THR A 112 8.16 4.17 9.27
CA THR A 112 9.28 3.47 8.64
C THR A 112 9.80 2.42 9.61
N LEU A 113 10.78 1.62 9.19
CA LEU A 113 11.44 0.63 10.06
C LEU A 113 12.08 1.27 11.30
N ASN A 114 12.52 2.53 11.21
CA ASN A 114 13.37 3.15 12.23
C ASN A 114 12.69 4.31 12.97
N ALA A 115 11.59 4.84 12.46
CA ALA A 115 10.94 6.02 13.01
C ALA A 115 9.46 6.12 12.62
N THR A 116 8.71 6.80 13.48
CA THR A 116 7.37 7.31 13.18
C THR A 116 7.42 8.81 13.00
N TYR A 117 6.98 9.30 11.84
CA TYR A 117 6.86 10.72 11.55
C TYR A 117 5.41 11.15 11.74
N ILE A 118 5.19 12.23 12.48
CA ILE A 118 3.88 12.85 12.66
C ILE A 118 3.93 14.23 12.01
N HIS A 119 3.12 14.40 10.98
CA HIS A 119 2.99 15.65 10.24
C HIS A 119 1.68 16.30 10.68
N THR A 120 1.75 17.39 11.44
CA THR A 120 0.56 18.23 11.69
C THR A 120 0.26 19.01 10.42
N LEU A 121 -0.98 18.92 9.96
CA LEU A 121 -1.41 19.52 8.70
C LEU A 121 -2.34 20.70 8.95
N ASN A 122 -2.50 21.53 7.92
CA ASN A 122 -3.42 22.65 7.94
C ASN A 122 -4.28 22.60 6.66
N PRO A 123 -5.36 21.81 6.63
CA PRO A 123 -6.24 21.74 5.46
C PRO A 123 -6.68 23.15 5.00
N GLY A 124 -6.43 23.48 3.74
CA GLY A 124 -6.68 24.82 3.17
C GLY A 124 -5.66 25.90 3.57
N GLY A 125 -4.57 25.51 4.23
CA GLY A 125 -3.40 26.33 4.52
C GLY A 125 -2.47 26.50 3.32
N SER A 126 -1.27 27.03 3.59
CA SER A 126 -0.25 27.26 2.57
C SER A 126 0.38 25.94 2.11
N VAL A 127 0.41 25.70 0.80
CA VAL A 127 1.03 24.53 0.21
C VAL A 127 2.33 24.91 -0.50
N ASN A 128 3.38 24.16 -0.25
CA ASN A 128 4.69 24.26 -0.91
C ASN A 128 5.22 22.86 -1.25
N ALA A 129 6.38 22.79 -1.90
CA ALA A 129 6.95 21.51 -2.33
C ALA A 129 7.19 20.51 -1.19
N THR A 130 7.44 20.98 0.03
CA THR A 130 7.77 20.14 1.19
C THR A 130 6.53 19.47 1.79
N ASN A 131 5.39 20.16 1.85
CA ASN A 131 4.15 19.63 2.45
C ASN A 131 3.11 19.15 1.43
N ARG A 132 3.33 19.39 0.13
CA ARG A 132 2.34 19.07 -0.92
C ARG A 132 1.89 17.61 -0.92
N GLU A 133 2.80 16.66 -0.74
CA GLU A 133 2.44 15.23 -0.69
C GLU A 133 1.51 14.95 0.49
N ASP A 134 1.82 15.49 1.67
CA ASP A 134 1.00 15.28 2.87
C ASP A 134 -0.41 15.84 2.68
N HIS A 135 -0.52 17.03 2.06
CA HIS A 135 -1.81 17.61 1.73
C HIS A 135 -2.59 16.78 0.71
N LEU A 136 -1.94 16.33 -0.38
CA LEU A 136 -2.58 15.49 -1.40
C LEU A 136 -3.14 14.20 -0.78
N VAL A 137 -2.33 13.53 0.06
CA VAL A 137 -2.71 12.30 0.75
C VAL A 137 -3.85 12.55 1.72
N TRP A 138 -3.78 13.63 2.50
CA TRP A 138 -4.82 13.97 3.47
C TRP A 138 -6.15 14.27 2.79
N TRP A 139 -6.16 15.08 1.72
CA TRP A 139 -7.38 15.39 0.97
C TRP A 139 -8.00 14.13 0.35
N ALA A 140 -7.20 13.29 -0.30
CA ALA A 140 -7.69 12.05 -0.89
C ALA A 140 -8.25 11.06 0.14
N ALA A 141 -7.71 11.03 1.36
CA ALA A 141 -8.17 10.15 2.42
C ALA A 141 -9.41 10.69 3.18
N CYS A 142 -9.44 12.00 3.47
CA CYS A 142 -10.48 12.61 4.30
C CYS A 142 -11.67 13.16 3.51
N VAL A 143 -11.46 13.57 2.27
CA VAL A 143 -12.46 14.22 1.39
C VAL A 143 -12.25 13.70 -0.04
N PRO A 144 -12.54 12.41 -0.29
CA PRO A 144 -12.11 11.70 -1.49
C PRO A 144 -12.61 12.33 -2.79
N GLU A 145 -13.69 13.11 -2.77
CA GLU A 145 -14.17 13.85 -3.94
C GLU A 145 -13.19 14.95 -4.43
N THR A 146 -12.18 15.29 -3.62
CA THR A 146 -11.11 16.25 -3.96
C THR A 146 -9.79 15.60 -4.33
N ALA A 147 -9.73 14.26 -4.37
CA ALA A 147 -8.51 13.54 -4.75
C ALA A 147 -8.01 13.97 -6.13
N GLY A 148 -6.71 14.21 -6.25
CA GLY A 148 -6.07 14.68 -7.48
C GLY A 148 -6.22 16.19 -7.77
N MET A 149 -7.01 16.93 -7.00
CA MET A 149 -7.05 18.39 -7.09
C MET A 149 -5.80 19.01 -6.49
N ASP A 150 -5.40 20.19 -6.96
CA ASP A 150 -4.29 20.93 -6.35
C ASP A 150 -4.68 21.39 -4.94
N PRO A 151 -4.02 20.93 -3.86
CA PRO A 151 -4.40 21.31 -2.51
C PRO A 151 -4.24 22.82 -2.24
N ALA A 152 -3.42 23.53 -3.02
CA ALA A 152 -3.29 24.98 -2.91
C ALA A 152 -4.58 25.74 -3.28
N THR A 153 -5.50 25.10 -4.00
CA THR A 153 -6.78 25.70 -4.42
C THR A 153 -7.95 25.30 -3.52
N LEU A 154 -7.74 24.50 -2.46
CA LEU A 154 -8.81 23.92 -1.65
C LEU A 154 -9.15 24.72 -0.38
N ARG A 155 -8.68 25.96 -0.27
CA ARG A 155 -8.93 26.82 0.91
C ARG A 155 -10.42 27.01 1.21
N ASP A 156 -11.22 27.38 0.21
CA ASP A 156 -12.65 27.66 0.41
C ASP A 156 -13.41 26.39 0.79
N LYS A 157 -13.04 25.25 0.19
CA LYS A 157 -13.58 23.94 0.58
C LYS A 157 -13.23 23.62 2.04
N ALA A 158 -11.99 23.85 2.48
CA ALA A 158 -11.58 23.62 3.87
C ALA A 158 -12.38 24.48 4.86
N LEU A 159 -12.57 25.78 4.55
CA LEU A 159 -13.40 26.67 5.37
C LEU A 159 -14.86 26.20 5.42
N SER A 160 -15.43 25.73 4.30
CA SER A 160 -16.79 25.20 4.26
C SER A 160 -16.98 23.93 5.09
N LEU A 161 -15.91 23.15 5.27
CA LEU A 161 -15.89 21.95 6.11
C LEU A 161 -15.57 22.27 7.59
N GLY A 162 -15.30 23.53 7.92
CA GLY A 162 -15.04 23.99 9.28
C GLY A 162 -13.58 23.88 9.74
N TYR A 163 -12.61 23.76 8.83
CA TYR A 163 -11.19 23.87 9.18
C TYR A 163 -10.78 25.33 9.34
N SER A 164 -9.90 25.61 10.29
CA SER A 164 -9.46 26.99 10.59
C SER A 164 -8.60 27.60 9.49
N THR A 165 -7.87 26.77 8.74
CA THR A 165 -6.80 27.16 7.80
C THR A 165 -5.64 27.93 8.43
N LEU A 166 -5.53 27.93 9.76
CA LEU A 166 -4.56 28.69 10.55
C LEU A 166 -3.69 27.80 11.45
N ILE A 167 -3.72 26.49 11.23
CA ILE A 167 -2.92 25.54 12.02
C ILE A 167 -1.44 25.68 11.60
N PRO A 168 -0.51 25.89 12.54
CA PRO A 168 0.92 25.83 12.23
C PRO A 168 1.34 24.40 11.89
N GLU A 169 1.71 24.18 10.63
CA GLU A 169 2.22 22.88 10.17
C GLU A 169 3.60 22.60 10.76
N ARG A 170 3.82 21.34 11.16
CA ARG A 170 5.10 20.88 11.73
C ARG A 170 5.26 19.39 11.53
N GLN A 171 6.51 18.95 11.53
CA GLN A 171 6.88 17.54 11.52
C GLN A 171 7.54 17.18 12.85
N GLU A 172 7.08 16.10 13.46
CA GLU A 172 7.65 15.51 14.68
C GLU A 172 8.19 14.11 14.33
N LEU A 173 9.39 13.81 14.83
CA LEU A 173 10.02 12.49 14.70
C LEU A 173 9.94 11.77 16.04
N LEU A 174 9.29 10.62 16.06
CA LEU A 174 9.29 9.71 17.20
C LEU A 174 10.18 8.50 16.87
N PRO A 175 11.08 8.08 17.78
CA PRO A 175 11.85 6.86 17.59
C PRO A 175 10.89 5.66 17.45
N ALA A 176 11.26 4.68 16.63
CA ALA A 176 10.54 3.42 16.60
C ALA A 176 10.53 2.83 18.02
N LEU A 177 9.36 2.40 18.49
CA LEU A 177 9.27 1.62 19.73
C LEU A 177 10.17 0.40 19.54
N ALA A 178 11.05 0.12 20.50
CA ALA A 178 11.93 -1.04 20.46
C ALA A 178 11.10 -2.32 20.18
N PRO A 179 11.62 -3.26 19.37
CA PRO A 179 10.90 -4.47 18.98
C PRO A 179 10.47 -5.32 20.19
#